data_AF-A0A9P8RIV0-F1
#
_entry.id   AF-A0A9P8RIV0-F1
#
_cell.length_a   1.000
_cell.length_b   1.000
_cell.length_c   1.000
_cell.angle_alpha   90.00
_cell.angle_beta   90.00
_cell.angle_gamma   90.00
#
_symmetry.space_group_name_H-M   'P 1'
#
loop_
_entity.id
_entity.type
_entity.pdbx_description
1 polymer ?
#
loop_
_entity_poly.entity_id
_entity_poly.type
_entity_poly.pdbx_seq_one_letter_code
_entity_poly.pdbx_strand_id
1 'polypeptide(L)'
;MYAGNEALVANGAATMKSGSPQASSKATTALLWAVLPGLGLTFLFTSSLKAAFLPVLLAPTFCLFWVNQSFPVTKRADLKTLIWTYVLTGTIGTTLVVVFQSLLSYGFAVVIFGSDLDTYFKEFGKSEKILMEADEETLSRRREMAGRWGYWLYLVFLAFITAGLIEEYMKYCALNLARRYGRVTKQRDFLTVAVAAALGFSTIENIGFVYAAVREKQPTNELFLTVAERVVVGSTGHSLPALLVGINAVQENYHNQPTSLFVVIRDAVLFHGSADFMLFAISAIDGNVGWVHPRGSLMYLMFALVIIMQSTFGCYVRQKLKRSS
;
A
#
# COMPACT_ATOMS: atom_id res chain seq x y z
N MET A 1 6.87 -25.28 -35.60
CA MET A 1 8.31 -25.04 -35.31
C MET A 1 8.43 -24.22 -34.02
N TYR A 2 8.41 -24.88 -32.86
CA TYR A 2 8.87 -24.33 -31.58
C TYR A 2 9.45 -25.51 -30.79
N ALA A 3 10.52 -26.09 -31.33
CA ALA A 3 11.32 -27.11 -30.67
C ALA A 3 12.65 -26.43 -30.33
N GLY A 4 12.84 -26.03 -29.07
CA GLY A 4 14.07 -25.33 -28.70
C GLY A 4 14.17 -24.76 -27.29
N ASN A 5 13.39 -25.22 -26.30
CA ASN A 5 13.52 -24.68 -24.93
C ASN A 5 13.35 -25.70 -23.78
N GLU A 6 13.51 -26.99 -24.04
CA GLU A 6 13.49 -28.02 -22.98
C GLU A 6 14.85 -28.22 -22.28
N ALA A 7 15.94 -27.67 -22.82
CA ALA A 7 17.29 -27.92 -22.32
C ALA A 7 17.72 -27.08 -21.09
N LEU A 8 16.91 -26.11 -20.63
CA LEU A 8 17.28 -25.20 -19.53
C LEU A 8 16.63 -25.51 -18.18
N VAL A 9 15.71 -26.48 -18.10
CA VAL A 9 15.01 -26.83 -16.85
C VAL A 9 15.65 -28.03 -16.13
N ALA A 10 16.46 -28.86 -16.83
CA ALA A 10 16.97 -30.12 -16.29
C ALA A 10 18.20 -30.02 -15.36
N ASN A 11 18.89 -28.87 -15.28
CA ASN A 11 20.14 -28.74 -14.50
C ASN A 11 19.99 -28.12 -13.10
N GLY A 12 18.76 -27.94 -12.61
CA GLY A 12 18.48 -27.27 -11.32
C GLY A 12 18.38 -28.19 -10.09
N ALA A 13 18.47 -29.51 -10.24
CA ALA A 13 18.39 -30.46 -9.12
C ALA A 13 19.75 -30.63 -8.42
N ALA A 14 20.39 -29.51 -8.06
CA ALA A 14 21.58 -29.52 -7.23
C ALA A 14 21.20 -29.94 -5.80
N THR A 15 21.87 -30.98 -5.31
CA THR A 15 21.88 -31.48 -3.95
C THR A 15 21.77 -30.35 -2.92
N MET A 16 20.60 -30.23 -2.27
CA MET A 16 20.44 -29.37 -1.09
C MET A 16 21.28 -29.93 0.06
N LYS A 17 22.57 -29.56 0.09
CA LYS A 17 23.38 -29.69 1.31
C LYS A 17 22.63 -28.98 2.42
N SER A 18 22.43 -29.66 3.54
CA SER A 18 21.84 -29.11 4.76
C SER A 18 22.70 -27.92 5.22
N GLY A 19 22.35 -26.72 4.76
CA GLY A 19 23.10 -25.51 5.04
C GLY A 19 23.09 -25.23 6.54
N SER A 20 24.28 -25.04 7.10
CA SER A 20 24.45 -24.47 8.43
C SER A 20 23.68 -23.15 8.55
N PRO A 21 23.27 -22.74 9.76
CA PRO A 21 22.58 -21.47 9.98
C PRO A 21 23.34 -20.33 9.31
N GLN A 22 22.75 -19.74 8.27
CA GLN A 22 23.40 -18.70 7.49
C GLN A 22 23.53 -17.46 8.37
N ALA A 23 24.76 -17.10 8.75
CA ALA A 23 25.02 -15.94 9.59
C ALA A 23 24.37 -14.68 8.99
N SER A 24 23.71 -13.87 9.83
CA SER A 24 23.11 -12.60 9.41
C SER A 24 24.18 -11.73 8.74
N SER A 25 23.88 -11.22 7.55
CA SER A 25 24.80 -10.28 6.88
C SER A 25 24.96 -9.00 7.69
N LYS A 26 26.17 -8.43 7.70
CA LYS A 26 26.48 -7.15 8.37
C LYS A 26 25.45 -6.06 8.04
N ALA A 27 24.97 -5.99 6.80
CA ALA A 27 23.94 -5.04 6.37
C ALA A 27 22.60 -5.23 7.09
N THR A 28 22.12 -6.47 7.24
CA THR A 28 20.89 -6.76 8.00
C THR A 28 21.07 -6.41 9.48
N THR A 29 22.23 -6.73 10.05
CA THR A 29 22.55 -6.36 11.44
C THR A 29 22.59 -4.85 11.62
N ALA A 30 23.25 -4.10 10.73
CA ALA A 30 23.29 -2.63 10.78
C ALA A 30 21.89 -2.01 10.61
N LEU A 31 21.07 -2.55 9.70
CA LEU A 31 19.69 -2.11 9.51
C LEU A 31 18.87 -2.27 10.80
N LEU A 32 18.91 -3.46 11.41
CA LEU A 32 18.12 -3.78 12.60
C LEU A 32 18.61 -3.07 13.87
N TRP A 33 19.92 -2.90 14.03
CA TRP A 33 20.51 -2.42 15.28
C TRP A 33 20.95 -0.96 15.26
N ALA A 34 21.11 -0.35 14.09
CA ALA A 34 21.51 1.06 13.98
C ALA A 34 20.45 1.89 13.26
N VAL A 35 20.02 1.49 12.06
CA VAL A 35 19.14 2.32 11.22
C VAL A 35 17.73 2.40 11.78
N LEU A 36 17.07 1.27 12.04
CA LEU A 36 15.70 1.29 12.56
C LEU A 36 15.60 1.94 13.97
N PRO A 37 16.49 1.65 14.92
CA PRO A 37 16.52 2.37 16.20
C PRO A 37 16.82 3.86 16.02
N GLY A 38 17.74 4.22 15.12
CA GLY A 38 18.06 5.60 14.80
C GLY A 38 16.84 6.37 14.28
N LEU A 39 16.09 5.78 13.34
CA LEU A 39 14.82 6.35 12.88
C LEU A 39 13.82 6.50 14.02
N GLY A 40 13.66 5.47 14.86
CA GLY A 40 12.81 5.53 16.05
C GLY A 40 13.18 6.67 16.99
N LEU A 41 14.48 6.88 17.23
CA LEU A 41 15.00 8.01 18.00
C LEU A 41 14.69 9.35 17.31
N THR A 42 14.87 9.47 15.99
CA THR A 42 14.48 10.68 15.26
C THR A 42 12.99 10.99 15.40
N PHE A 43 12.12 9.96 15.37
CA PHE A 43 10.69 10.13 15.65
C PHE A 43 10.44 10.63 17.08
N LEU A 44 11.12 10.04 18.07
CA LEU A 44 11.05 10.48 19.48
C LEU A 44 11.45 11.95 19.65
N PHE A 45 12.53 12.38 19.00
CA PHE A 45 13.02 13.76 19.10
C PHE A 45 12.14 14.78 18.38
N THR A 46 11.41 14.38 17.33
CA THR A 46 10.54 15.30 16.58
C THR A 46 9.14 15.43 17.19
N SER A 47 8.63 14.41 17.88
CA SER A 47 7.40 14.50 18.69
C SER A 47 7.22 13.22 19.52
N SER A 48 7.12 13.37 20.84
CA SER A 48 6.83 12.26 21.75
C SER A 48 5.53 11.53 21.41
N LEU A 49 4.51 12.27 20.96
CA LEU A 49 3.22 11.71 20.56
C LEU A 49 3.34 10.85 19.29
N LYS A 50 4.13 11.27 18.30
CA LYS A 50 4.38 10.47 17.08
C LYS A 50 5.06 9.15 17.42
N ALA A 51 6.07 9.22 18.29
CA ALA A 51 6.79 8.02 18.71
C ALA A 51 5.91 7.05 19.53
N ALA A 52 4.96 7.57 20.32
CA ALA A 52 4.03 6.74 21.08
C ALA A 52 3.14 5.86 20.18
N PHE A 53 2.81 6.31 18.96
CA PHE A 53 2.00 5.53 18.01
C PHE A 53 2.82 4.55 17.17
N LEU A 54 4.14 4.69 17.09
CA LEU A 54 4.98 3.85 16.23
C LEU A 54 4.82 2.34 16.48
N PRO A 55 4.74 1.83 17.74
CA PRO A 55 4.46 0.42 17.99
C PRO A 55 3.13 -0.06 17.40
N VAL A 56 2.10 0.79 17.43
CA VAL A 56 0.77 0.48 16.88
C VAL A 56 0.81 0.47 15.36
N LEU A 57 1.50 1.44 14.75
CA LEU A 57 1.71 1.50 13.29
C LEU A 57 2.49 0.30 12.75
N LEU A 58 3.44 -0.24 13.54
CA LEU A 58 4.23 -1.42 13.19
C LEU A 58 3.55 -2.74 13.54
N ALA A 59 2.42 -2.73 14.25
CA ALA A 59 1.77 -3.95 14.73
C ALA A 59 1.42 -4.95 13.61
N PRO A 60 0.91 -4.53 12.42
CA PRO A 60 0.67 -5.46 11.31
C PRO A 60 1.95 -6.16 10.83
N THR A 61 3.06 -5.43 10.76
CA THR A 61 4.38 -5.95 10.36
C THR A 61 4.90 -6.95 11.40
N PHE A 62 4.81 -6.62 12.69
CA PHE A 62 5.17 -7.53 13.76
C PHE A 62 4.30 -8.79 13.75
N CYS A 63 3.00 -8.66 13.49
CA CYS A 63 2.08 -9.79 13.35
C CYS A 63 2.50 -10.70 12.19
N LEU A 64 2.80 -10.15 11.00
CA LEU A 64 3.30 -10.94 9.86
C LEU A 64 4.55 -11.73 10.22
N PHE A 65 5.54 -11.09 10.85
CA PHE A 65 6.80 -11.72 11.20
C PHE A 65 6.63 -12.77 12.29
N TRP A 66 5.82 -12.49 13.31
CA TRP A 66 5.47 -13.44 14.35
C TRP A 66 4.76 -14.66 13.78
N VAL A 67 3.72 -14.46 12.98
CA VAL A 67 2.98 -15.53 12.29
C VAL A 67 3.94 -16.36 11.43
N ASN A 68 4.84 -15.74 10.66
CA ASN A 68 5.85 -16.47 9.89
C ASN A 68 6.76 -17.35 10.77
N GLN A 69 7.20 -16.84 11.93
CA GLN A 69 8.05 -17.59 12.86
C GLN A 69 7.31 -18.71 13.60
N SER A 70 6.00 -18.61 13.77
CA SER A 70 5.19 -19.66 14.40
C SER A 70 5.03 -20.92 13.54
N PHE A 71 5.37 -20.88 12.24
CA PHE A 71 5.35 -22.09 11.40
C PHE A 71 6.55 -23.01 11.66
N PRO A 72 6.46 -24.31 11.31
CA PRO A 72 7.62 -25.19 11.24
C PRO A 72 8.70 -24.60 10.31
N VAL A 73 9.99 -24.81 10.61
CA VAL A 73 11.14 -24.26 9.85
C VAL A 73 11.01 -24.52 8.33
N THR A 74 10.52 -25.69 7.96
CA THR A 74 10.28 -26.09 6.56
C THR A 74 9.20 -25.28 5.84
N LYS A 75 8.32 -24.58 6.58
CA LYS A 75 7.21 -23.77 6.04
C LYS A 75 7.42 -22.26 6.20
N ARG A 76 8.48 -21.81 6.90
CA ARG A 76 8.80 -20.38 7.04
C ARG A 76 9.30 -19.80 5.71
N ALA A 77 8.91 -18.56 5.45
CA ALA A 77 9.59 -17.71 4.48
C ALA A 77 10.89 -17.18 5.08
N ASP A 78 11.88 -16.91 4.24
CA ASP A 78 13.18 -16.40 4.67
C ASP A 78 13.05 -15.00 5.29
N LEU A 79 13.37 -14.88 6.59
CA LEU A 79 13.18 -13.65 7.35
C LEU A 79 13.98 -12.48 6.77
N LYS A 80 15.19 -12.74 6.28
CA LYS A 80 16.04 -11.70 5.67
C LYS A 80 15.36 -11.12 4.42
N THR A 81 14.81 -11.98 3.57
CA THR A 81 14.05 -11.58 2.39
C THR A 81 12.83 -10.73 2.77
N LEU A 82 12.08 -11.12 3.81
CA LEU A 82 10.93 -10.34 4.29
C LEU A 82 11.34 -8.95 4.79
N ILE A 83 12.37 -8.85 5.63
CA ILE A 83 12.86 -7.58 6.18
C ILE A 83 13.33 -6.64 5.07
N TRP A 84 14.14 -7.12 4.14
CA TRP A 84 14.64 -6.27 3.05
C TRP A 84 13.53 -5.86 2.08
N THR A 85 12.58 -6.75 1.79
CA THR A 85 11.42 -6.40 0.95
C THR A 85 10.59 -5.30 1.62
N TYR A 86 10.30 -5.43 2.91
CA TYR A 86 9.61 -4.43 3.71
C TYR A 86 10.34 -3.07 3.68
N VAL A 87 11.64 -3.06 4.00
CA VAL A 87 12.42 -1.82 4.08
C VAL A 87 12.59 -1.14 2.72
N LEU A 88 12.96 -1.88 1.67
CA LEU A 88 13.15 -1.31 0.33
C LEU A 88 11.84 -0.75 -0.23
N THR A 89 10.74 -1.47 -0.02
CA THR A 89 9.42 -1.01 -0.47
C THR A 89 8.99 0.23 0.28
N GLY A 90 9.10 0.24 1.61
CA GLY A 90 8.71 1.40 2.42
C GLY A 90 9.55 2.64 2.13
N THR A 91 10.85 2.49 1.86
CA THR A 91 11.74 3.63 1.63
C THR A 91 11.82 4.03 0.16
N ILE A 92 12.62 3.31 -0.63
CA ILE A 92 12.88 3.61 -2.04
C ILE A 92 11.60 3.46 -2.84
N GLY A 93 10.83 2.39 -2.62
CA GLY A 93 9.58 2.11 -3.33
C GLY A 93 8.57 3.25 -3.17
N THR A 94 8.22 3.60 -1.94
CA THR A 94 7.29 4.73 -1.65
C THR A 94 7.79 6.05 -2.22
N THR A 95 9.09 6.34 -2.12
CA THR A 95 9.66 7.57 -2.69
C THR A 95 9.43 7.64 -4.20
N LEU A 96 9.71 6.55 -4.92
CA LEU A 96 9.47 6.47 -6.36
C LEU A 96 7.99 6.60 -6.69
N VAL A 97 7.12 5.91 -5.96
CA VAL A 97 5.66 6.01 -6.12
C VAL A 97 5.19 7.45 -6.00
N VAL A 98 5.58 8.18 -4.95
CA VAL A 98 5.18 9.58 -4.74
C VAL A 98 5.62 10.47 -5.91
N VAL A 99 6.84 10.28 -6.42
CA VAL A 99 7.35 11.04 -7.58
C VAL A 99 6.50 10.75 -8.83
N PHE A 100 6.29 9.48 -9.16
CA PHE A 100 5.51 9.09 -10.34
C PHE A 100 4.04 9.52 -10.24
N GLN A 101 3.42 9.34 -9.07
CA GLN A 101 2.06 9.80 -8.79
C GLN A 101 1.94 11.31 -8.97
N SER A 102 2.88 12.08 -8.40
CA SER A 102 2.86 13.54 -8.51
C SER A 102 2.97 14.00 -9.96
N LEU A 103 3.88 13.41 -10.75
CA LEU A 103 4.07 13.75 -12.16
C LEU A 103 2.84 13.40 -13.01
N LEU A 104 2.31 12.18 -12.86
CA LEU A 104 1.13 11.72 -13.62
C LEU A 104 -0.12 12.51 -13.22
N SER A 105 -0.33 12.72 -11.93
CA SER A 105 -1.46 13.47 -11.40
C SER A 105 -1.43 14.91 -11.88
N TYR A 106 -0.28 15.60 -11.78
CA TYR A 106 -0.13 16.96 -12.29
C TYR A 106 -0.34 17.03 -13.80
N GLY A 107 0.27 16.13 -14.58
CA GLY A 107 0.11 16.10 -16.03
C GLY A 107 -1.35 15.89 -16.46
N PHE A 108 -2.09 15.00 -15.79
CA PHE A 108 -3.50 14.79 -16.07
C PHE A 108 -4.38 15.98 -15.62
N ALA A 109 -4.08 16.57 -14.47
CA ALA A 109 -4.75 17.76 -13.96
C ALA A 109 -4.62 18.95 -14.93
N VAL A 110 -3.45 19.15 -15.55
CA VAL A 110 -3.25 20.20 -16.59
C VAL A 110 -4.25 20.02 -17.74
N VAL A 111 -4.43 18.78 -18.21
CA VAL A 111 -5.34 18.47 -19.32
C VAL A 111 -6.81 18.68 -18.93
N ILE A 112 -7.18 18.28 -17.71
CA ILE A 112 -8.58 18.32 -17.26
C ILE A 112 -9.03 19.70 -16.79
N PHE A 113 -8.17 20.43 -16.06
CA PHE A 113 -8.55 21.69 -15.42
C PHE A 113 -8.10 22.93 -16.22
N GLY A 114 -7.13 22.80 -17.13
CA GLY A 114 -6.68 23.91 -17.97
C GLY A 114 -6.30 25.14 -17.14
N SER A 115 -7.01 26.26 -17.36
CA SER A 115 -6.80 27.51 -16.62
C SER A 115 -7.15 27.44 -15.14
N ASP A 116 -7.97 26.47 -14.71
CA ASP A 116 -8.41 26.34 -13.32
C ASP A 116 -7.43 25.50 -12.46
N LEU A 117 -6.33 25.03 -13.04
CA LEU A 117 -5.36 24.11 -12.40
C LEU A 117 -4.91 24.57 -11.01
N ASP A 118 -4.42 25.80 -10.91
CA ASP A 118 -3.88 26.35 -9.66
C ASP A 118 -4.96 26.46 -8.58
N THR A 119 -6.20 26.79 -8.98
CA THR A 119 -7.35 26.84 -8.09
C THR A 119 -7.66 25.44 -7.54
N TYR A 120 -7.67 24.41 -8.40
CA TYR A 120 -7.90 23.04 -7.96
C TYR A 120 -6.80 22.54 -7.02
N PHE A 121 -5.52 22.72 -7.34
CA PHE A 121 -4.43 22.28 -6.46
C PHE A 121 -4.43 23.02 -5.12
N LYS A 122 -4.72 24.32 -5.13
CA LYS A 122 -4.86 25.10 -3.90
C LYS A 122 -5.99 24.57 -3.03
N GLU A 123 -7.14 24.25 -3.61
CA GLU A 123 -8.28 23.69 -2.87
C GLU A 123 -8.04 22.23 -2.43
N PHE A 124 -7.38 21.42 -3.26
CA PHE A 124 -7.05 20.03 -2.98
C PHE A 124 -6.08 19.88 -1.80
N GLY A 125 -5.15 20.83 -1.64
CA GLY A 125 -4.15 20.83 -0.57
C GLY A 125 -4.59 21.47 0.75
N LYS A 126 -5.83 21.96 0.87
CA LYS A 126 -6.31 22.56 2.13
C LYS A 126 -6.49 21.48 3.20
N SER A 127 -6.00 21.76 4.40
CA SER A 127 -6.23 20.90 5.56
C SER A 127 -7.67 20.99 6.05
N GLU A 128 -8.12 19.95 6.74
CA GLU A 128 -9.45 19.87 7.33
C GLU A 128 -9.72 21.04 8.28
N LYS A 129 -8.71 21.44 9.07
CA LYS A 129 -8.80 22.59 9.97
C LYS A 129 -9.17 23.88 9.22
N ILE A 130 -8.51 24.16 8.09
CA ILE A 130 -8.78 25.36 7.28
C ILE A 130 -10.23 25.33 6.77
N LEU A 131 -10.76 24.14 6.45
CA LEU A 131 -12.13 23.98 5.96
C LEU A 131 -13.17 24.12 7.06
N MET A 132 -12.88 23.74 8.31
CA MET A 132 -13.76 23.98 9.45
C MET A 132 -13.98 25.46 9.74
N GLU A 133 -12.97 26.28 9.44
CA GLU A 133 -12.97 27.72 9.69
C GLU A 133 -13.38 28.52 8.42
N ALA A 134 -13.72 27.83 7.33
CA ALA A 134 -14.08 28.45 6.06
C ALA A 134 -15.48 29.07 6.08
N ASP A 135 -15.67 30.15 5.34
CA ASP A 135 -16.97 30.79 5.14
C ASP A 135 -17.86 30.01 4.15
N GLU A 136 -19.17 30.29 4.18
CA GLU A 136 -20.15 29.62 3.32
C GLU A 136 -19.87 29.86 1.83
N GLU A 137 -19.27 31.00 1.46
CA GLU A 137 -18.86 31.29 0.08
C GLU A 137 -17.78 30.30 -0.39
N THR A 138 -16.73 30.09 0.43
CA THR A 138 -15.67 29.12 0.14
C THR A 138 -16.23 27.70 0.05
N LEU A 139 -17.13 27.32 0.97
CA LEU A 139 -17.75 26.00 0.96
C LEU A 139 -18.65 25.80 -0.27
N SER A 140 -19.45 26.79 -0.63
CA SER A 140 -20.29 26.77 -1.83
C SER A 140 -19.46 26.62 -3.11
N ARG A 141 -18.36 27.37 -3.23
CA ARG A 141 -17.42 27.23 -4.36
C ARG A 141 -16.82 25.84 -4.43
N ARG A 142 -16.43 25.24 -3.30
CA ARG A 142 -15.89 23.87 -3.26
C ARG A 142 -16.93 22.84 -3.71
N ARG A 143 -18.19 22.99 -3.29
CA ARG A 143 -19.30 22.12 -3.76
C ARG A 143 -19.45 22.21 -5.28
N GLU A 144 -19.38 23.41 -5.86
CA GLU A 144 -19.43 23.59 -7.31
C GLU A 144 -18.24 22.86 -7.98
N MET A 145 -17.02 23.07 -7.49
CA MET A 145 -15.81 22.41 -8.02
C MET A 145 -15.89 20.88 -7.94
N ALA A 146 -16.40 20.35 -6.83
CA ALA A 146 -16.58 18.92 -6.60
C ALA A 146 -17.69 18.32 -7.48
N GLY A 147 -18.69 19.12 -7.86
CA GLY A 147 -19.78 18.71 -8.76
C GLY A 147 -19.39 18.65 -10.24
N ARG A 148 -18.26 19.23 -10.65
CA ARG A 148 -17.83 19.26 -12.06
C ARG A 148 -17.38 17.88 -12.54
N TRP A 149 -17.86 17.44 -13.71
CA TRP A 149 -17.52 16.13 -14.29
C TRP A 149 -16.01 15.90 -14.46
N GLY A 150 -15.25 16.96 -14.77
CA GLY A 150 -13.79 16.88 -14.90
C GLY A 150 -13.13 16.46 -13.60
N TYR A 151 -13.62 16.95 -12.46
CA TYR A 151 -13.11 16.53 -11.15
C TYR A 151 -13.36 15.04 -10.88
N TRP A 152 -14.54 14.53 -11.21
CA TRP A 152 -14.84 13.10 -11.11
C TRP A 152 -13.93 12.23 -11.99
N LEU A 153 -13.67 12.67 -13.23
CA LEU A 153 -12.73 12.00 -14.11
C LEU A 153 -11.30 12.01 -13.54
N TYR A 154 -10.89 13.14 -12.96
CA TYR A 154 -9.62 13.26 -12.22
C TYR A 154 -9.56 12.30 -11.02
N LEU A 155 -10.63 12.14 -10.24
CA LEU A 155 -10.67 11.18 -9.13
C LEU A 155 -10.55 9.73 -9.59
N VAL A 156 -11.20 9.34 -10.71
CA VAL A 156 -11.03 8.00 -11.30
C VAL A 156 -9.58 7.77 -11.72
N PHE A 157 -8.99 8.75 -12.41
CA PHE A 157 -7.59 8.65 -12.83
C PHE A 157 -6.64 8.56 -11.61
N LEU A 158 -6.85 9.40 -10.61
CA LEU A 158 -6.07 9.41 -9.38
C LEU A 158 -6.13 8.03 -8.71
N ALA A 159 -7.33 7.50 -8.50
CA ALA A 159 -7.53 6.24 -7.79
C ALA A 159 -7.01 5.01 -8.57
N PHE A 160 -7.36 4.86 -9.84
CA PHE A 160 -7.03 3.62 -10.58
C PHE A 160 -5.65 3.65 -11.21
N ILE A 161 -5.21 4.80 -11.72
CA ILE A 161 -3.95 4.91 -12.44
C ILE A 161 -2.84 5.36 -11.50
N THR A 162 -3.02 6.48 -10.79
CA THR A 162 -1.90 6.99 -9.98
C THR A 162 -1.70 6.14 -8.71
N ALA A 163 -2.75 5.87 -7.95
CA ALA A 163 -2.66 5.04 -6.75
C ALA A 163 -2.60 3.55 -7.12
N GLY A 164 -3.72 2.98 -7.58
CA GLY A 164 -3.84 1.56 -7.86
C GLY A 164 -2.74 0.99 -8.76
N LEU A 165 -2.59 1.48 -10.00
CA LEU A 165 -1.65 0.90 -10.95
C LEU A 165 -0.19 1.04 -10.52
N ILE A 166 0.26 2.25 -10.15
CA ILE A 166 1.67 2.48 -9.81
C ILE A 166 2.07 1.73 -8.54
N GLU A 167 1.22 1.71 -7.52
CA GLU A 167 1.53 1.05 -6.25
C GLU A 167 1.54 -0.47 -6.36
N GLU A 168 0.54 -1.06 -7.03
CA GLU A 168 0.51 -2.51 -7.23
C GLU A 168 1.63 -2.98 -8.17
N TYR A 169 1.99 -2.18 -9.18
CA TYR A 169 3.16 -2.46 -10.00
C TYR A 169 4.46 -2.45 -9.19
N MET A 170 4.63 -1.46 -8.29
CA MET A 170 5.79 -1.39 -7.41
C MET A 170 5.87 -2.61 -6.48
N LYS A 171 4.74 -3.06 -5.90
CA LYS A 171 4.70 -4.27 -5.06
C LYS A 171 5.08 -5.53 -5.85
N TYR A 172 4.63 -5.64 -7.11
CA TYR A 172 5.07 -6.70 -8.01
C TYR A 172 6.57 -6.65 -8.31
N CYS A 173 7.13 -5.46 -8.52
CA CYS A 173 8.57 -5.27 -8.71
C CYS A 173 9.36 -5.70 -7.46
N ALA A 174 8.89 -5.35 -6.26
CA ALA A 174 9.52 -5.76 -5.00
C ALA A 174 9.53 -7.29 -4.85
N LEU A 175 8.42 -7.96 -5.18
CA LEU A 175 8.35 -9.43 -5.21
C LEU A 175 9.36 -10.03 -6.20
N ASN A 176 9.48 -9.48 -7.41
CA ASN A 176 10.46 -9.97 -8.39
C ASN A 176 11.91 -9.72 -7.98
N LEU A 177 12.21 -8.58 -7.36
CA LEU A 177 13.53 -8.32 -6.78
C LEU A 177 13.84 -9.30 -5.65
N ALA A 178 12.88 -9.58 -4.78
CA ALA A 178 13.02 -10.56 -3.71
C ALA A 178 13.22 -11.98 -4.24
N ARG A 179 12.60 -12.35 -5.37
CA ARG A 179 12.86 -13.62 -6.06
C ARG A 179 14.27 -13.70 -6.64
N ARG A 180 14.75 -12.60 -7.23
CA ARG A 180 16.06 -12.54 -7.89
C ARG A 180 17.22 -12.51 -6.91
N TYR A 181 17.08 -11.78 -5.80
CA TYR A 181 18.17 -11.50 -4.86
C TYR A 181 17.95 -12.07 -3.45
N GLY A 182 16.74 -12.54 -3.15
CA GLY A 182 16.37 -13.18 -1.89
C GLY A 182 16.07 -14.67 -2.06
N ARG A 183 15.32 -15.23 -1.12
CA ARG A 183 14.94 -16.64 -1.09
C ARG A 183 13.43 -16.80 -1.10
N VAL A 184 12.88 -16.93 -2.30
CA VAL A 184 11.45 -17.19 -2.56
C VAL A 184 11.34 -18.54 -3.26
N THR A 185 11.13 -19.59 -2.46
CA THR A 185 11.30 -20.99 -2.90
C THR A 185 10.04 -21.83 -2.82
N LYS A 186 9.00 -21.33 -2.14
CA LYS A 186 7.72 -22.00 -1.91
C LYS A 186 6.61 -21.09 -2.41
N GLN A 187 5.47 -21.65 -2.83
CA GLN A 187 4.28 -20.87 -3.20
C GLN A 187 3.87 -19.87 -2.11
N ARG A 188 3.97 -20.29 -0.84
CA ARG A 188 3.70 -19.43 0.32
C ARG A 188 4.63 -18.22 0.42
N ASP A 189 5.88 -18.36 -0.02
CA ASP A 189 6.86 -17.28 0.06
C ASP A 189 6.40 -16.11 -0.82
N PHE A 190 5.80 -16.36 -1.98
CA PHE A 190 5.26 -15.32 -2.87
C PHE A 190 4.19 -14.49 -2.16
N LEU A 191 3.27 -15.14 -1.47
CA LEU A 191 2.21 -14.49 -0.69
C LEU A 191 2.81 -13.64 0.45
N THR A 192 3.72 -14.24 1.22
CA THR A 192 4.29 -13.61 2.43
C THR A 192 5.19 -12.43 2.07
N VAL A 193 5.97 -12.54 0.99
CA VAL A 193 6.85 -11.46 0.47
C VAL A 193 6.02 -10.32 -0.12
N ALA A 194 4.95 -10.61 -0.86
CA ALA A 194 4.07 -9.57 -1.38
C ALA A 194 3.39 -8.78 -0.25
N VAL A 195 2.92 -9.46 0.81
CA VAL A 195 2.38 -8.78 2.00
C VAL A 195 3.47 -7.99 2.73
N ALA A 196 4.70 -8.49 2.84
CA ALA A 196 5.80 -7.73 3.42
C ALA A 196 6.09 -6.43 2.64
N ALA A 197 6.04 -6.47 1.30
CA ALA A 197 6.15 -5.27 0.46
C ALA A 197 5.01 -4.28 0.77
N ALA A 198 3.76 -4.75 0.76
CA ALA A 198 2.59 -3.93 1.04
C ALA A 198 2.62 -3.27 2.43
N LEU A 199 3.02 -4.01 3.47
CA LEU A 199 3.16 -3.46 4.82
C LEU A 199 4.30 -2.45 4.93
N GLY A 200 5.39 -2.64 4.17
CA GLY A 200 6.47 -1.66 4.06
C GLY A 200 5.97 -0.32 3.53
N PHE A 201 5.23 -0.37 2.41
CA PHE A 201 4.57 0.79 1.82
C PHE A 201 3.59 1.45 2.81
N SER A 202 2.62 0.65 3.29
CA SER A 202 1.55 1.13 4.17
C SER A 202 2.09 1.74 5.47
N THR A 203 3.18 1.20 6.03
CA THR A 203 3.74 1.76 7.26
C THR A 203 4.25 3.18 7.05
N ILE A 204 4.98 3.44 5.97
CA ILE A 204 5.50 4.79 5.68
C ILE A 204 4.37 5.74 5.35
N GLU A 205 3.38 5.29 4.59
CA GLU A 205 2.18 6.08 4.31
C GLU A 205 1.42 6.44 5.61
N ASN A 206 1.14 5.46 6.47
CA ASN A 206 0.45 5.65 7.74
C ASN A 206 1.21 6.60 8.68
N ILE A 207 2.54 6.51 8.71
CA ILE A 207 3.39 7.46 9.44
C ILE A 207 3.20 8.88 8.88
N GLY A 208 3.12 9.04 7.55
CA GLY A 208 2.84 10.31 6.89
C GLY A 208 1.49 10.92 7.33
N PHE A 209 0.43 10.11 7.36
CA PHE A 209 -0.89 10.53 7.83
C PHE A 209 -0.89 10.95 9.31
N VAL A 210 -0.29 10.14 10.19
CA VAL A 210 -0.17 10.48 11.62
C VAL A 210 0.68 11.75 11.81
N TYR A 211 1.75 11.91 11.04
CA TYR A 211 2.57 13.11 11.06
C TYR A 211 1.76 14.35 10.67
N ALA A 212 0.96 14.26 9.60
CA ALA A 212 0.10 15.35 9.15
C ALA A 212 -0.94 15.73 10.21
N ALA A 213 -1.65 14.74 10.78
CA ALA A 213 -2.63 14.93 11.85
C ALA A 213 -2.03 15.63 13.09
N VAL A 214 -0.84 15.19 13.53
CA VAL A 214 -0.12 15.83 14.66
C VAL A 214 0.29 17.26 14.33
N ARG A 215 0.79 17.50 13.10
CA ARG A 215 1.19 18.85 12.66
C ARG A 215 0.00 19.82 12.64
N GLU A 216 -1.18 19.31 12.27
CA GLU A 216 -2.43 20.08 12.24
C GLU A 216 -3.06 20.28 13.63
N LYS A 217 -2.47 19.68 14.67
CA LYS A 217 -2.96 19.72 16.05
C LYS A 217 -4.39 19.16 16.15
N GLN A 218 -4.67 18.07 15.43
CA GLN A 218 -5.94 17.37 15.56
C GLN A 218 -6.20 16.97 17.03
N PRO A 219 -7.45 17.04 17.50
CA PRO A 219 -7.85 16.50 18.79
C PRO A 219 -7.36 15.06 18.99
N THR A 220 -7.00 14.70 20.22
CA THR A 220 -6.43 13.38 20.55
C THR A 220 -7.32 12.22 20.09
N ASN A 221 -8.64 12.34 20.21
CA ASN A 221 -9.61 11.34 19.75
C ASN A 221 -9.60 11.15 18.23
N GLU A 222 -9.48 12.23 17.45
CA GLU A 222 -9.38 12.17 15.98
C GLU A 222 -8.03 11.57 15.55
N LEU A 223 -6.97 11.86 16.28
CA LEU A 223 -5.66 11.24 16.06
C LEU A 223 -5.69 9.73 16.35
N PHE A 224 -6.34 9.30 17.43
CA PHE A 224 -6.55 7.87 17.71
C PHE A 224 -7.37 7.19 16.62
N LEU A 225 -8.44 7.85 16.14
CA LEU A 225 -9.24 7.35 15.03
C LEU A 225 -8.40 7.20 13.77
N THR A 226 -7.62 8.22 13.41
CA THR A 226 -6.69 8.20 12.28
C THR A 226 -5.72 7.02 12.39
N VAL A 227 -5.10 6.81 13.55
CA VAL A 227 -4.19 5.67 13.77
C VAL A 227 -4.93 4.33 13.60
N ALA A 228 -6.11 4.20 14.19
CA ALA A 228 -6.92 2.98 14.11
C ALA A 228 -7.32 2.66 12.67
N GLU A 229 -7.81 3.65 11.91
CA GLU A 229 -8.15 3.51 10.50
C GLU A 229 -6.94 3.10 9.66
N ARG A 230 -5.80 3.75 9.85
CA ARG A 230 -4.58 3.47 9.09
C ARG A 230 -4.04 2.06 9.35
N VAL A 231 -4.07 1.63 10.61
CA VAL A 231 -3.59 0.30 11.01
C VAL A 231 -4.57 -0.80 10.62
N VAL A 232 -5.88 -0.60 10.79
CA VAL A 232 -6.89 -1.62 10.51
C VAL A 232 -7.28 -1.59 9.04
N VAL A 233 -7.74 -0.46 8.53
CA VAL A 233 -8.26 -0.31 7.16
C VAL A 233 -7.11 -0.14 6.16
N GLY A 234 -6.18 0.79 6.41
CA GLY A 234 -5.09 1.08 5.47
C GLY A 234 -4.20 -0.15 5.24
N SER A 235 -3.71 -0.75 6.32
CA SER A 235 -2.81 -1.92 6.22
C SER A 235 -3.49 -3.15 5.59
N THR A 236 -4.77 -3.40 5.87
CA THR A 236 -5.52 -4.49 5.22
C THR A 236 -5.82 -4.15 3.75
N GLY A 237 -6.18 -2.89 3.47
CA GLY A 237 -6.41 -2.35 2.15
C GLY A 237 -5.21 -2.48 1.21
N HIS A 238 -3.98 -2.42 1.73
CA HIS A 238 -2.79 -2.74 0.92
C HIS A 238 -2.44 -4.24 0.90
N SER A 239 -2.67 -4.96 2.01
CA SER A 239 -2.29 -6.38 2.10
C SER A 239 -3.14 -7.28 1.21
N LEU A 240 -4.44 -7.02 1.07
CA LEU A 240 -5.34 -7.85 0.25
C LEU A 240 -5.03 -7.76 -1.26
N PRO A 241 -4.86 -6.58 -1.88
CA PRO A 241 -4.36 -6.46 -3.25
C PRO A 241 -3.01 -7.13 -3.45
N ALA A 242 -2.07 -6.96 -2.51
CA ALA A 242 -0.76 -7.60 -2.59
C ALA A 242 -0.83 -9.14 -2.52
N LEU A 243 -1.77 -9.70 -1.76
CA LEU A 243 -2.03 -11.14 -1.80
C LEU A 243 -2.46 -11.59 -3.19
N LEU A 244 -3.26 -10.81 -3.92
CA LEU A 244 -3.64 -11.14 -5.30
C LEU A 244 -2.46 -11.10 -6.25
N VAL A 245 -1.56 -10.12 -6.10
CA VAL A 245 -0.28 -10.09 -6.82
C VAL A 245 0.51 -11.37 -6.53
N GLY A 246 0.62 -11.76 -5.27
CA GLY A 246 1.30 -12.99 -4.86
C GLY A 246 0.66 -14.26 -5.44
N ILE A 247 -0.68 -14.38 -5.40
CA ILE A 247 -1.43 -15.52 -5.95
C ILE A 247 -1.22 -15.63 -7.46
N ASN A 248 -1.34 -14.52 -8.18
CA ASN A 248 -1.14 -14.52 -9.62
C ASN A 248 0.32 -14.81 -10.00
N ALA A 249 1.28 -14.32 -9.22
CA ALA A 249 2.70 -14.65 -9.43
C ALA A 249 2.99 -16.15 -9.16
N VAL A 250 2.24 -16.81 -8.27
CA VAL A 250 2.34 -18.27 -8.11
C VAL A 250 1.89 -19.00 -9.38
N GLN A 251 0.81 -18.54 -10.04
CA GLN A 251 0.32 -19.14 -11.29
C GLN A 251 1.37 -19.10 -12.40
N GLU A 252 2.05 -17.96 -12.54
CA GLU A 252 3.14 -17.82 -13.50
C GLU A 252 4.29 -18.80 -13.24
N ASN A 253 4.71 -18.93 -11.97
CA ASN A 253 6.01 -19.50 -11.62
C ASN A 253 5.98 -20.96 -11.17
N TYR A 254 4.82 -21.46 -10.72
CA TYR A 254 4.67 -22.87 -10.34
C TYR A 254 3.84 -23.67 -11.34
N HIS A 255 2.86 -23.02 -11.97
CA HIS A 255 1.93 -23.70 -12.86
C HIS A 255 2.34 -23.54 -14.34
N ASN A 256 3.48 -22.92 -14.63
CA ASN A 256 4.02 -22.63 -15.97
C ASN A 256 2.98 -21.98 -16.89
N GLN A 257 2.08 -21.18 -16.33
CA GLN A 257 1.08 -20.45 -17.10
C GLN A 257 1.69 -19.11 -17.48
N PRO A 258 2.00 -18.84 -18.77
CA PRO A 258 2.49 -17.53 -19.16
C PRO A 258 1.41 -16.49 -18.84
N THR A 259 1.69 -15.62 -17.88
CA THR A 259 0.81 -14.52 -17.51
C THR A 259 1.47 -13.21 -17.88
N SER A 260 0.72 -12.32 -18.51
CA SER A 260 1.21 -10.97 -18.75
C SER A 260 1.23 -10.19 -17.44
N LEU A 261 2.11 -9.19 -17.35
CA LEU A 261 2.16 -8.26 -16.22
C LEU A 261 0.75 -7.74 -15.84
N PHE A 262 -0.04 -7.37 -16.86
CA PHE A 262 -1.39 -6.89 -16.66
C PHE A 262 -2.27 -7.93 -15.94
N VAL A 263 -2.22 -9.21 -16.32
CA VAL A 263 -2.98 -10.27 -15.64
C VAL A 263 -2.56 -10.42 -14.17
N VAL A 264 -1.26 -10.23 -13.88
CA VAL A 264 -0.75 -10.33 -12.51
C VAL A 264 -1.32 -9.26 -11.60
N ILE A 265 -1.38 -8.01 -12.07
CA ILE A 265 -1.75 -6.87 -11.22
C ILE A 265 -3.19 -6.39 -11.39
N ARG A 266 -3.90 -6.71 -12.47
CA ARG A 266 -5.24 -6.16 -12.80
C ARG A 266 -6.23 -6.25 -11.63
N ASP A 267 -6.37 -7.41 -11.02
CA ASP A 267 -7.33 -7.60 -9.93
C ASP A 267 -6.92 -6.77 -8.70
N ALA A 268 -5.62 -6.66 -8.41
CA ALA A 268 -5.10 -5.84 -7.33
C ALA A 268 -5.36 -4.35 -7.58
N VAL A 269 -5.09 -3.88 -8.80
CA VAL A 269 -5.34 -2.49 -9.24
C VAL A 269 -6.82 -2.14 -9.16
N LEU A 270 -7.70 -3.03 -9.61
CA LEU A 270 -9.14 -2.82 -9.57
C LEU A 270 -9.63 -2.65 -8.13
N PHE A 271 -9.18 -3.50 -7.21
CA PHE A 271 -9.60 -3.43 -5.82
C PHE A 271 -9.03 -2.24 -5.08
N HIS A 272 -7.74 -1.96 -5.26
CA HIS A 272 -7.10 -0.79 -4.69
C HIS A 272 -7.76 0.50 -5.20
N GLY A 273 -7.85 0.67 -6.52
CA GLY A 273 -8.46 1.84 -7.11
C GLY A 273 -9.95 2.00 -6.76
N SER A 274 -10.69 0.90 -6.59
CA SER A 274 -12.09 0.97 -6.12
C SER A 274 -12.18 1.48 -4.68
N ALA A 275 -11.24 1.08 -3.81
CA ALA A 275 -11.18 1.54 -2.44
C ALA A 275 -10.92 3.05 -2.37
N ASP A 276 -9.89 3.51 -3.07
CA ASP A 276 -9.52 4.92 -3.09
C ASP A 276 -10.60 5.77 -3.75
N PHE A 277 -11.13 5.31 -4.88
CA PHE A 277 -12.20 6.04 -5.58
C PHE A 277 -13.43 6.18 -4.69
N MET A 278 -13.83 5.14 -3.96
CA MET A 278 -14.97 5.20 -3.04
C MET A 278 -14.73 6.23 -1.93
N LEU A 279 -13.54 6.28 -1.35
CA LEU A 279 -13.16 7.28 -0.35
C LEU A 279 -13.23 8.71 -0.94
N PHE A 280 -12.59 8.95 -2.09
CA PHE A 280 -12.63 10.25 -2.75
C PHE A 280 -14.05 10.64 -3.19
N ALA A 281 -14.86 9.69 -3.66
CA ALA A 281 -16.23 9.93 -4.09
C ALA A 281 -17.11 10.37 -2.93
N ILE A 282 -16.99 9.74 -1.76
CA ILE A 282 -17.74 10.16 -0.56
C ILE A 282 -17.33 11.58 -0.15
N SER A 283 -16.03 11.88 -0.17
CA SER A 283 -15.54 13.23 0.12
C SER A 283 -16.09 14.25 -0.89
N ALA A 284 -16.11 13.93 -2.18
CA ALA A 284 -16.65 14.77 -3.24
C ALA A 284 -18.18 14.98 -3.13
N ILE A 285 -18.93 13.95 -2.72
CA ILE A 285 -20.38 14.04 -2.46
C ILE A 285 -20.67 15.00 -1.29
N ASP A 286 -19.78 15.05 -0.30
CA ASP A 286 -19.82 16.04 0.79
C ASP A 286 -19.39 17.45 0.34
N GLY A 287 -19.11 17.64 -0.95
CA GLY A 287 -18.69 18.92 -1.53
C GLY A 287 -17.20 19.23 -1.41
N ASN A 288 -16.38 18.24 -1.07
CA ASN A 288 -14.94 18.45 -0.86
C ASN A 288 -14.13 18.25 -2.15
N VAL A 289 -13.11 19.10 -2.29
CA VAL A 289 -12.02 18.95 -3.28
C VAL A 289 -10.79 18.43 -2.55
N GLY A 290 -10.25 17.29 -2.97
CA GLY A 290 -9.26 16.52 -2.22
C GLY A 290 -9.88 15.52 -1.24
N TRP A 291 -9.01 14.87 -0.46
CA TRP A 291 -9.44 14.02 0.65
C TRP A 291 -9.70 14.87 1.89
N VAL A 292 -10.96 14.95 2.29
CA VAL A 292 -11.41 15.48 3.58
C VAL A 292 -12.20 14.40 4.27
N HIS A 293 -11.89 14.13 5.54
CA HIS A 293 -12.53 13.06 6.28
C HIS A 293 -14.04 13.36 6.42
N PRO A 294 -14.93 12.46 5.97
CA PRO A 294 -16.36 12.70 6.08
C PRO A 294 -16.81 12.73 7.54
N ARG A 295 -17.89 13.48 7.81
CA ARG A 295 -18.45 13.63 9.16
C ARG A 295 -19.92 13.21 9.20
N GLY A 296 -20.45 13.04 10.42
CA GLY A 296 -21.86 12.71 10.62
C GLY A 296 -22.27 11.40 9.92
N SER A 297 -23.40 11.43 9.19
CA SER A 297 -23.95 10.26 8.50
C SER A 297 -23.05 9.70 7.41
N LEU A 298 -22.29 10.55 6.71
CA LEU A 298 -21.38 10.13 5.64
C LEU A 298 -20.18 9.35 6.19
N MET A 299 -19.73 9.65 7.40
CA MET A 299 -18.70 8.88 8.08
C MET A 299 -19.15 7.43 8.33
N TYR A 300 -20.38 7.23 8.81
CA TYR A 300 -20.92 5.89 9.03
C TYR A 300 -21.11 5.13 7.72
N LEU A 301 -21.57 5.82 6.66
CA LEU A 301 -21.67 5.26 5.32
C LEU A 301 -20.30 4.81 4.79
N MET A 302 -19.27 5.66 4.94
CA MET A 302 -17.89 5.33 4.56
C MET A 302 -17.43 4.06 5.27
N PHE A 303 -17.57 3.97 6.59
CA PHE A 303 -17.16 2.76 7.32
C PHE A 303 -17.92 1.52 6.88
N ALA A 304 -19.24 1.62 6.66
CA ALA A 304 -20.03 0.51 6.16
C ALA A 304 -19.52 0.02 4.80
N LEU A 305 -19.25 0.94 3.87
CA LEU A 305 -18.72 0.61 2.54
C LEU A 305 -17.31 0.02 2.61
N VAL A 306 -16.42 0.56 3.44
CA VAL A 306 -15.09 -0.01 3.69
C VAL A 306 -15.20 -1.44 4.19
N ILE A 307 -16.04 -1.71 5.19
CA ILE A 307 -16.21 -3.05 5.77
C ILE A 307 -16.75 -4.02 4.73
N ILE A 308 -17.79 -3.63 3.98
CA ILE A 308 -18.39 -4.46 2.91
C ILE A 308 -17.34 -4.80 1.85
N MET A 309 -16.60 -3.79 1.41
CA MET A 309 -15.58 -3.93 0.37
C MET A 309 -14.43 -4.84 0.82
N GLN A 310 -13.85 -4.58 1.99
CA GLN A 310 -12.77 -5.40 2.55
C GLN A 310 -13.21 -6.85 2.79
N SER A 311 -14.45 -7.05 3.26
CA SER A 311 -15.02 -8.39 3.45
C SER A 311 -15.20 -9.12 2.12
N THR A 312 -15.72 -8.43 1.11
CA THR A 312 -15.89 -8.96 -0.25
C THR A 312 -14.55 -9.34 -0.85
N PHE A 313 -13.53 -8.49 -0.69
CA PHE A 313 -12.17 -8.74 -1.18
C PHE A 313 -11.54 -9.93 -0.45
N GLY A 314 -11.69 -10.01 0.87
CA GLY A 314 -11.24 -11.16 1.65
C GLY A 314 -11.87 -12.48 1.17
N CYS A 315 -13.17 -12.48 0.89
CA CYS A 315 -13.86 -13.62 0.29
C CYS A 315 -13.30 -13.97 -1.11
N TYR A 316 -13.08 -12.97 -1.96
CA TYR A 316 -12.52 -13.18 -3.29
C TYR A 316 -11.09 -13.75 -3.24
N VAL A 317 -10.21 -13.16 -2.42
CA VAL A 317 -8.83 -13.67 -2.18
C VAL A 317 -8.87 -15.12 -1.71
N ARG A 318 -9.74 -15.43 -0.73
CA ARG A 318 -9.91 -16.80 -0.23
C ARG A 318 -10.36 -17.77 -1.32
N GLN A 319 -11.31 -17.37 -2.16
CA GLN A 319 -11.78 -18.20 -3.28
C GLN A 319 -10.65 -18.42 -4.29
N LYS A 320 -9.88 -17.38 -4.62
CA LYS A 320 -8.77 -17.46 -5.56
C LYS A 320 -7.63 -18.33 -5.05
N LEU A 321 -7.32 -18.26 -3.75
CA LEU A 321 -6.37 -19.16 -3.08
C LEU A 321 -6.79 -20.62 -3.23
N LYS A 322 -8.06 -20.95 -2.94
CA LYS A 322 -8.58 -22.33 -3.07
C LYS A 322 -8.52 -22.88 -4.49
N ARG A 323 -8.60 -22.04 -5.52
CA ARG A 323 -8.46 -22.45 -6.93
C ARG A 323 -7.01 -22.61 -7.36
N SER A 324 -6.07 -22.07 -6.59
CA SER A 324 -4.64 -22.04 -6.91
C SER A 324 -3.83 -23.13 -6.21
N SER A 325 -4.39 -23.69 -5.12
CA SER A 325 -3.89 -24.84 -4.38
C SER A 325 -4.30 -26.15 -5.03
#